data_AF-A0A5C6F1G1-F1
#
_entry.id   AF-A0A5C6F1G1-F1
#
_cell.length_a   1.000
_cell.length_b   1.000
_cell.length_c   1.000
_cell.angle_alpha   90.00
_cell.angle_beta   90.00
_cell.angle_gamma   90.00
#
_symmetry.space_group_name_H-M   'P 1'
#
loop_
_entity.id
_entity.type
_entity.pdbx_description
1 polymer ?
#
loop_
_entity_poly.entity_id
_entity_poly.type
_entity_poly.pdbx_seq_one_letter_code
_entity_poly.pdbx_strand_id
1 'polypeptide(L)'
;MSKKTKTVDFGAPDTFGAHLFRVEIPSSRNESILIVEDYGYGGMENGSPQDEDRVRLKRPTWSAITAASRAEFNTRLKAAKVTTGRWHSGTNLVDRLLGKELCVLAWAAETATAEQLPVICGKWAALRPEERWWLFAMTVAEAGLPEDTQRGWRRALYHALSDGEKPNPAKKRRRPVERTLMPLFKEAE
;
A
#
# COMPACT_ATOMS: atom_id res chain seq x y z
N MET A 1 -0.91 -24.77 19.58
CA MET A 1 -1.47 -24.72 18.21
C MET A 1 -2.09 -23.33 18.03
N SER A 2 -1.42 -22.39 17.37
CA SER A 2 -1.99 -21.04 17.17
C SER A 2 -3.18 -21.13 16.21
N LYS A 3 -4.34 -20.61 16.62
CA LYS A 3 -5.58 -20.61 15.84
C LYS A 3 -5.32 -19.79 14.57
N LYS A 4 -5.41 -20.40 13.37
CA LYS A 4 -5.25 -19.67 12.12
C LYS A 4 -6.32 -18.57 12.04
N THR A 5 -5.88 -17.32 12.03
CA THR A 5 -6.76 -16.16 11.85
C THR A 5 -7.46 -16.26 10.51
N LYS A 6 -8.79 -16.17 10.50
CA LYS A 6 -9.57 -16.09 9.26
C LYS A 6 -9.30 -14.74 8.60
N THR A 7 -9.17 -14.75 7.29
CA THR A 7 -8.88 -13.55 6.51
C THR A 7 -9.85 -13.41 5.34
N VAL A 8 -10.08 -12.16 4.93
CA VAL A 8 -10.93 -11.77 3.80
C VAL A 8 -10.11 -10.96 2.78
N ASP A 9 -10.54 -11.00 1.51
CA ASP A 9 -9.96 -10.28 0.39
C ASP A 9 -8.43 -10.33 0.31
N PHE A 10 -7.73 -9.22 0.55
CA PHE A 10 -6.27 -9.13 0.50
C PHE A 10 -5.65 -9.37 1.88
N GLY A 11 -6.03 -10.48 2.52
CA GLY A 11 -5.45 -10.94 3.79
C GLY A 11 -5.90 -10.13 5.01
N ALA A 12 -6.92 -9.29 4.90
CA ALA A 12 -7.44 -8.54 6.04
C ALA A 12 -8.02 -9.49 7.09
N PRO A 13 -7.77 -9.29 8.40
CA PRO A 13 -8.37 -10.13 9.43
C PRO A 13 -9.90 -9.99 9.45
N ASP A 14 -10.61 -11.12 9.54
CA ASP A 14 -12.08 -11.17 9.75
C ASP A 14 -12.48 -10.88 11.22
N THR A 15 -11.55 -10.32 11.99
CA THR A 15 -11.79 -10.00 13.41
C THR A 15 -12.33 -8.59 13.50
N PHE A 16 -13.46 -8.43 14.20
CA PHE A 16 -14.05 -7.12 14.41
C PHE A 16 -13.07 -6.19 15.15
N GLY A 17 -12.98 -4.94 14.69
CA GLY A 17 -12.07 -3.94 15.26
C GLY A 17 -10.58 -4.15 14.93
N ALA A 18 -10.25 -4.95 13.92
CA ALA A 18 -8.88 -5.07 13.44
C ALA A 18 -8.44 -3.82 12.64
N HIS A 19 -7.20 -3.36 12.85
CA HIS A 19 -6.60 -2.32 12.02
C HIS A 19 -6.34 -2.87 10.61
N LEU A 20 -6.98 -2.28 9.61
CA LEU A 20 -6.94 -2.69 8.22
C LEU A 20 -7.05 -1.47 7.28
N PHE A 21 -7.06 -1.71 5.97
CA PHE A 21 -7.41 -0.70 4.99
C PHE A 21 -8.67 -1.10 4.24
N ARG A 22 -9.52 -0.12 3.94
CA ARG A 22 -10.68 -0.26 3.06
C ARG A 22 -10.41 0.45 1.75
N VAL A 23 -10.62 -0.25 0.64
CA VAL A 23 -10.59 0.35 -0.70
C VAL A 23 -12.03 0.38 -1.22
N GLU A 24 -12.60 1.57 -1.25
CA GLU A 24 -13.95 1.82 -1.74
C GLU A 24 -13.90 2.07 -3.25
N ILE A 25 -14.45 1.13 -4.02
CA ILE A 25 -14.50 1.18 -5.48
C ILE A 25 -15.95 1.38 -5.91
N PRO A 26 -16.38 2.62 -6.21
CA PRO A 26 -17.75 2.88 -6.61
C PRO A 26 -18.15 2.09 -7.86
N SER A 27 -19.43 1.71 -7.96
CA SER A 27 -19.99 1.13 -9.18
C SER A 27 -20.01 2.14 -10.34
N SER A 28 -20.17 3.42 -10.01
CA SER A 28 -20.11 4.55 -10.94
C SER A 28 -18.73 4.69 -11.58
N ARG A 29 -18.73 5.07 -12.87
CA ARG A 29 -17.50 5.31 -13.63
C ARG A 29 -16.92 6.72 -13.41
N ASN A 30 -17.71 7.64 -12.86
CA ASN A 30 -17.31 9.04 -12.69
C ASN A 30 -16.82 9.34 -11.27
N GLU A 31 -17.06 8.43 -10.33
CA GLU A 31 -16.64 8.59 -8.95
C GLU A 31 -15.18 8.14 -8.75
N SER A 32 -14.51 8.83 -7.82
CA SER A 32 -13.13 8.52 -7.44
C SER A 32 -13.09 7.34 -6.48
N ILE A 33 -11.96 6.63 -6.50
CA ILE A 33 -11.69 5.53 -5.58
C ILE A 33 -11.13 6.13 -4.29
N LEU A 34 -11.65 5.67 -3.15
CA LEU A 34 -11.18 6.10 -1.84
C LEU A 34 -10.41 4.96 -1.18
N ILE A 35 -9.24 5.28 -0.62
CA ILE A 35 -8.45 4.37 0.22
C ILE A 35 -8.47 4.94 1.62
N VAL A 36 -9.00 4.16 2.57
CA VAL A 36 -9.19 4.54 3.97
C VAL A 36 -8.33 3.63 4.84
N GLU A 37 -7.60 4.21 5.78
CA GLU A 37 -6.97 3.49 6.88
C GLU A 37 -7.96 3.39 8.05
N ASP A 38 -8.40 2.18 8.37
CA ASP A 38 -9.34 1.92 9.48
C ASP A 38 -8.52 1.43 10.68
N TYR A 39 -8.43 2.24 11.73
CA TYR A 39 -7.61 1.91 12.90
C TYR A 39 -8.25 0.84 13.79
N GLY A 40 -9.49 0.43 13.52
CA GLY A 40 -10.21 -0.52 14.34
C GLY A 40 -10.35 -0.03 15.78
N TYR A 41 -10.15 -0.92 16.75
CA TYR A 41 -10.21 -0.56 18.19
C TYR A 41 -9.10 0.38 18.65
N GLY A 42 -7.99 0.51 17.89
CA GLY A 42 -6.97 1.50 18.17
C GLY A 42 -7.40 2.92 17.78
N GLY A 43 -8.44 3.04 16.95
CA GLY A 43 -9.08 4.32 16.67
C GLY A 43 -9.93 4.79 17.86
N MET A 44 -10.09 6.10 18.00
CA MET A 44 -10.79 6.76 19.13
C MET A 44 -10.06 6.68 20.48
N GLU A 45 -8.95 5.95 20.57
CA GLU A 45 -8.08 5.99 21.74
C GLU A 45 -7.30 7.31 21.76
N ASN A 46 -7.27 8.00 22.90
CA ASN A 46 -6.57 9.28 23.08
C ASN A 46 -6.96 10.39 22.09
N GLY A 47 -8.19 10.38 21.56
CA GLY A 47 -8.67 11.37 20.59
C GLY A 47 -8.22 11.13 19.14
N SER A 48 -7.65 9.97 18.84
CA SER A 48 -7.37 9.55 17.46
C SER A 48 -8.67 9.36 16.67
N PRO A 49 -8.69 9.65 15.36
CA PRO A 49 -9.87 9.35 14.55
C PRO A 49 -10.08 7.83 14.45
N GLN A 50 -11.32 7.41 14.19
CA GLN A 50 -11.64 5.99 13.98
C GLN A 50 -11.00 5.46 12.69
N ASP A 51 -11.07 6.27 11.63
CA ASP A 51 -10.48 5.99 10.34
C ASP A 51 -9.95 7.29 9.71
N GLU A 52 -9.14 7.15 8.66
CA GLU A 52 -8.54 8.27 7.97
C GLU A 52 -8.52 8.04 6.47
N ASP A 53 -9.14 8.94 5.72
CA ASP A 53 -9.02 8.98 4.28
C ASP A 53 -7.55 9.21 3.92
N ARG A 54 -6.93 8.30 3.19
CA ARG A 54 -5.51 8.41 2.79
C ARG A 54 -5.35 8.88 1.35
N VAL A 55 -6.25 8.44 0.48
CA VAL A 55 -6.12 8.67 -0.95
C VAL A 55 -7.48 8.79 -1.61
N ARG A 56 -7.62 9.79 -2.49
CA ARG A 56 -8.72 9.88 -3.46
C ARG A 56 -8.16 9.81 -4.88
N LEU A 57 -8.33 8.68 -5.57
CA LEU A 57 -7.79 8.45 -6.92
C LEU A 57 -8.85 8.55 -8.01
N LYS A 58 -8.47 9.20 -9.12
CA LYS A 58 -9.24 9.14 -10.36
C LYS A 58 -9.25 7.70 -10.89
N ARG A 59 -10.38 7.29 -11.48
CA ARG A 59 -10.59 5.93 -12.01
C ARG A 59 -9.54 5.48 -13.05
N PRO A 60 -9.04 6.31 -13.99
CA PRO A 60 -7.97 5.91 -14.90
C PRO A 60 -6.68 5.54 -14.17
N THR A 61 -6.27 6.35 -13.18
CA THR A 61 -5.08 6.10 -12.36
C THR A 61 -5.23 4.83 -11.54
N TRP A 62 -6.38 4.64 -10.89
CA TRP A 62 -6.68 3.40 -10.16
C TRP A 62 -6.56 2.17 -11.08
N SER A 63 -7.20 2.22 -12.26
CA SER A 63 -7.19 1.12 -13.23
C SER A 63 -5.77 0.73 -13.62
N ALA A 64 -4.88 1.71 -13.82
CA ALA A 64 -3.50 1.48 -14.18
C ALA A 64 -2.67 0.78 -13.09
N ILE A 65 -2.95 1.05 -11.80
CA ILE A 65 -2.17 0.47 -10.69
C ILE A 65 -2.71 -0.88 -10.19
N THR A 66 -3.98 -1.20 -10.47
CA THR A 66 -4.66 -2.41 -9.93
C THR A 66 -3.96 -3.73 -10.23
N ALA A 67 -3.43 -3.88 -11.45
CA ALA A 67 -2.77 -5.12 -11.87
C ALA A 67 -1.44 -5.32 -11.13
N ALA A 68 -0.66 -4.25 -10.96
CA ALA A 68 0.62 -4.28 -10.26
C ALA A 68 0.42 -4.57 -8.77
N SER A 69 -0.51 -3.85 -8.11
CA SER A 69 -0.78 -4.07 -6.68
C SER A 69 -1.31 -5.47 -6.41
N ARG A 70 -2.28 -5.96 -7.20
CA ARG A 70 -2.84 -7.31 -7.05
C ARG A 70 -1.78 -8.40 -7.21
N ALA A 71 -0.94 -8.30 -8.24
CA ALA A 71 0.09 -9.31 -8.51
C ALA A 71 1.09 -9.43 -7.35
N GLU A 72 1.55 -8.29 -6.84
CA GLU A 72 2.48 -8.20 -5.73
C GLU A 72 1.87 -8.74 -4.43
N PHE A 73 0.63 -8.33 -4.11
CA PHE A 73 -0.08 -8.77 -2.91
C PHE A 73 -0.36 -10.26 -2.96
N ASN A 74 -0.88 -10.79 -4.07
CA ASN A 74 -1.21 -12.21 -4.19
C ASN A 74 0.04 -13.11 -4.17
N THR A 75 1.18 -12.61 -4.66
CA THR A 75 2.46 -13.33 -4.53
C THR A 75 2.81 -13.54 -3.05
N ARG A 76 2.65 -12.50 -2.23
CA ARG A 76 2.93 -12.57 -0.80
C ARG A 76 1.89 -13.33 0.01
N LEU A 77 0.60 -13.15 -0.29
CA LEU A 77 -0.48 -13.94 0.33
C LEU A 77 -0.28 -15.45 0.06
N LYS A 78 0.06 -15.82 -1.18
CA LYS A 78 0.36 -17.21 -1.53
C LYS A 78 1.59 -17.75 -0.76
N ALA A 79 2.66 -16.96 -0.65
CA ALA A 79 3.84 -17.34 0.13
C ALA A 79 3.50 -17.53 1.62
N ALA A 80 2.61 -16.72 2.16
CA ALA A 80 2.09 -16.82 3.53
C ALA A 80 1.02 -17.90 3.72
N LYS A 81 0.64 -18.65 2.67
CA LYS A 81 -0.46 -19.63 2.67
C LYS A 81 -1.81 -19.02 3.09
N VAL A 82 -2.04 -17.77 2.71
CA VAL A 82 -3.28 -17.02 2.85
C VAL A 82 -4.01 -16.98 1.50
N THR A 83 -5.34 -16.95 1.52
CA THR A 83 -6.16 -16.83 0.32
C THR A 83 -5.82 -15.54 -0.43
N THR A 84 -5.71 -15.62 -1.76
CA THR A 84 -5.42 -14.48 -2.63
C THR A 84 -6.67 -13.64 -2.89
N GLY A 85 -6.50 -12.33 -3.06
CA GLY A 85 -7.59 -11.39 -3.32
C GLY A 85 -7.78 -11.00 -4.79
N ARG A 86 -8.93 -10.39 -5.09
CA ARG A 86 -9.23 -9.77 -6.38
C ARG A 86 -10.02 -8.49 -6.15
N TRP A 87 -9.62 -7.40 -6.80
CA TRP A 87 -10.38 -6.15 -6.78
C TRP A 87 -11.79 -6.32 -7.38
N HIS A 88 -12.80 -5.85 -6.68
CA HIS A 88 -14.20 -5.80 -7.12
C HIS A 88 -14.84 -4.46 -6.76
N SER A 89 -16.00 -4.14 -7.34
CA SER A 89 -16.78 -2.96 -6.92
C SER A 89 -17.27 -3.10 -5.47
N GLY A 90 -17.44 -1.99 -4.77
CA GLY A 90 -17.74 -1.95 -3.34
C GLY A 90 -16.47 -1.88 -2.49
N THR A 91 -16.61 -2.25 -1.22
CA THR A 91 -15.53 -2.27 -0.23
C THR A 91 -14.64 -3.49 -0.42
N ASN A 92 -13.34 -3.29 -0.55
CA ASN A 92 -12.34 -4.36 -0.57
C ASN A 92 -11.45 -4.20 0.67
N LEU A 93 -11.31 -5.27 1.46
CA LEU A 93 -10.53 -5.24 2.70
C LEU A 93 -9.07 -5.65 2.44
N VAL A 94 -8.13 -4.90 3.00
CA VAL A 94 -6.70 -5.09 2.77
C VAL A 94 -5.97 -5.16 4.10
N ASP A 95 -5.09 -6.16 4.23
CA ASP A 95 -4.17 -6.23 5.38
C ASP A 95 -3.44 -4.90 5.58
N ARG A 96 -3.22 -4.53 6.84
CA ARG A 96 -2.64 -3.24 7.22
C ARG A 96 -1.33 -2.94 6.51
N LEU A 97 -0.43 -3.90 6.38
CA LEU A 97 0.88 -3.67 5.74
C LEU A 97 0.71 -3.53 4.22
N LEU A 98 -0.15 -4.33 3.60
CA LEU A 98 -0.44 -4.22 2.17
C LEU A 98 -1.14 -2.89 1.83
N GLY A 99 -2.03 -2.41 2.71
CA GLY A 99 -2.71 -1.12 2.57
C GLY A 99 -1.73 0.05 2.59
N LYS A 100 -0.76 0.05 3.51
CA LYS A 100 0.34 1.04 3.53
C LYS A 100 1.10 1.10 2.22
N GLU A 101 1.42 -0.08 1.67
CA GLU A 101 2.12 -0.16 0.39
C GLU A 101 1.28 0.33 -0.79
N LEU A 102 -0.03 0.09 -0.74
CA LEU A 102 -0.98 0.60 -1.74
C LEU A 102 -1.03 2.12 -1.72
N CYS A 103 -1.03 2.75 -0.54
CA CYS A 103 -0.97 4.21 -0.40
C CYS A 103 0.29 4.79 -1.06
N VAL A 104 1.46 4.19 -0.86
CA VAL A 104 2.70 4.65 -1.51
C VAL A 104 2.61 4.57 -3.03
N LEU A 105 2.06 3.49 -3.57
CA LEU A 105 1.84 3.36 -5.02
C LEU A 105 0.87 4.44 -5.53
N ALA A 106 -0.21 4.66 -4.78
CA ALA A 106 -1.26 5.59 -5.15
C ALA A 106 -0.79 7.05 -5.12
N TRP A 107 -0.07 7.48 -4.07
CA TRP A 107 0.50 8.83 -3.96
C TRP A 107 1.54 9.12 -5.04
N ALA A 108 2.33 8.12 -5.45
CA ALA A 108 3.25 8.28 -6.56
C ALA A 108 2.52 8.41 -7.91
N ALA A 109 1.37 7.74 -8.07
CA ALA A 109 0.60 7.67 -9.30
C ALA A 109 -0.43 8.79 -9.48
N GLU A 110 -0.86 9.45 -8.40
CA GLU A 110 -2.03 10.35 -8.39
C GLU A 110 -1.97 11.50 -9.41
N THR A 111 -0.76 11.94 -9.77
CA THR A 111 -0.52 13.04 -10.72
C THR A 111 0.27 12.62 -11.96
N ALA A 112 0.49 11.30 -12.11
CA ALA A 112 1.27 10.75 -13.21
C ALA A 112 0.49 10.70 -14.52
N THR A 113 1.23 10.88 -15.62
CA THR A 113 0.73 10.67 -16.98
C THR A 113 0.58 9.18 -17.30
N ALA A 114 -0.15 8.85 -18.37
CA ALA A 114 -0.36 7.47 -18.79
C ALA A 114 0.96 6.73 -19.08
N GLU A 115 1.96 7.46 -19.57
CA GLU A 115 3.29 6.97 -19.92
C GLU A 115 4.15 6.69 -18.68
N GLN A 116 3.95 7.44 -17.60
CA GLN A 116 4.69 7.30 -16.35
C GLN A 116 4.13 6.18 -15.44
N LEU A 117 2.83 5.88 -15.52
CA LEU A 117 2.20 4.87 -14.66
C LEU A 117 2.86 3.48 -14.72
N PRO A 118 3.24 2.95 -15.90
CA PRO A 118 3.99 1.69 -15.98
C PRO A 118 5.38 1.74 -15.33
N VAL A 119 6.06 2.90 -15.38
CA VAL A 119 7.38 3.11 -14.75
C VAL A 119 7.23 3.09 -13.23
N ILE A 120 6.25 3.85 -12.71
CA ILE A 120 5.91 3.90 -11.28
C ILE A 120 5.59 2.51 -10.76
N CYS A 121 4.71 1.77 -11.43
CA CYS A 121 4.35 0.41 -11.03
C CYS A 121 5.57 -0.51 -10.98
N GLY A 122 6.46 -0.41 -11.97
CA GLY A 122 7.68 -1.22 -12.04
C GLY A 122 8.68 -0.88 -10.94
N LYS A 123 8.91 0.41 -10.68
CA LYS A 123 9.83 0.88 -9.64
C LYS A 123 9.29 0.59 -8.24
N TRP A 124 8.01 0.85 -7.99
CA TRP A 124 7.34 0.48 -6.73
C TRP A 124 7.46 -1.02 -6.46
N ALA A 125 7.18 -1.87 -7.46
CA ALA A 125 7.31 -3.33 -7.34
C ALA A 125 8.77 -3.83 -7.17
N ALA A 126 9.75 -2.96 -7.38
CA ALA A 126 11.17 -3.26 -7.15
C ALA A 126 11.64 -2.85 -5.74
N LEU A 127 10.87 -2.02 -5.03
CA LEU A 127 11.11 -1.70 -3.62
C LEU A 127 10.79 -2.92 -2.76
N ARG A 128 11.54 -3.10 -1.67
CA ARG A 128 11.24 -4.07 -0.61
C ARG A 128 10.01 -3.61 0.19
N PRO A 129 9.28 -4.52 0.84
CA PRO A 129 8.17 -4.15 1.71
C PRO A 129 8.55 -3.12 2.78
N GLU A 130 9.72 -3.30 3.42
CA GLU A 130 10.19 -2.41 4.48
C GLU A 130 10.47 -0.99 3.99
N GLU A 131 11.05 -0.86 2.78
CA GLU A 131 11.26 0.43 2.13
C GLU A 131 9.92 1.14 1.87
N ARG A 132 8.89 0.38 1.47
CA ARG A 132 7.55 0.94 1.24
C ARG A 132 6.87 1.34 2.55
N TRP A 133 7.03 0.57 3.63
CA TRP A 133 6.47 0.95 4.94
C TRP A 133 7.16 2.17 5.53
N TRP A 134 8.46 2.30 5.33
CA TRP A 134 9.20 3.50 5.69
C TRP A 134 8.70 4.71 4.89
N LEU A 135 8.58 4.59 3.57
CA LEU A 135 8.01 5.65 2.71
C LEU A 135 6.59 6.03 3.13
N PHE A 136 5.77 5.06 3.53
CA PHE A 136 4.44 5.32 4.08
C PHE A 136 4.53 6.19 5.35
N ALA A 137 5.33 5.79 6.33
CA ALA A 137 5.48 6.51 7.59
C ALA A 137 5.96 7.96 7.37
N MET A 138 6.96 8.15 6.51
CA MET A 138 7.47 9.47 6.15
C MET A 138 6.41 10.34 5.47
N THR A 139 5.58 9.74 4.61
CA THR A 139 4.54 10.48 3.89
C THR A 139 3.38 10.85 4.79
N VAL A 140 2.89 9.94 5.64
CA VAL A 140 1.77 10.22 6.55
C VAL A 140 2.11 11.29 7.57
N ALA A 141 3.36 11.36 8.04
CA ALA A 141 3.79 12.38 8.99
C ALA A 141 3.64 13.82 8.47
N GLU A 142 3.65 14.03 7.15
CA GLU A 142 3.70 15.37 6.53
C GLU A 142 2.57 15.64 5.50
N ALA A 143 2.03 14.60 4.88
CA ALA A 143 1.13 14.66 3.72
C ALA A 143 0.20 13.43 3.64
N GLY A 144 -0.41 13.07 4.78
CA GLY A 144 -1.23 11.87 4.95
C GLY A 144 -2.66 11.96 4.44
N LEU A 145 -3.19 13.17 4.23
CA LEU A 145 -4.60 13.39 3.87
C LEU A 145 -4.81 13.51 2.36
N PRO A 146 -6.02 13.23 1.81
CA PRO A 146 -6.25 13.26 0.37
C PRO A 146 -5.94 14.61 -0.27
N GLU A 147 -6.13 15.70 0.47
CA GLU A 147 -5.93 17.08 0.05
C GLU A 147 -4.45 17.47 -0.07
N ASP A 148 -3.52 16.70 0.54
CA ASP A 148 -2.09 16.97 0.52
C ASP A 148 -1.38 16.53 -0.78
N THR A 149 -2.10 16.60 -1.90
CA THR A 149 -1.54 16.25 -3.21
C THR A 149 -0.42 17.20 -3.64
N GLN A 150 0.56 16.68 -4.38
CA GLN A 150 1.66 17.46 -4.98
C GLN A 150 2.54 18.27 -4.01
N ARG A 151 2.58 17.95 -2.71
CA ARG A 151 3.49 18.55 -1.71
C ARG A 151 4.37 17.51 -1.02
N GLY A 152 5.48 17.99 -0.43
CA GLY A 152 6.38 17.21 0.43
C GLY A 152 6.75 15.84 -0.12
N TRP A 153 6.60 14.81 0.72
CA TRP A 153 6.91 13.43 0.37
C TRP A 153 6.07 12.87 -0.77
N ARG A 154 4.82 13.31 -0.99
CA ARG A 154 4.03 12.86 -2.15
C ARG A 154 4.64 13.32 -3.47
N ARG A 155 5.07 14.58 -3.53
CA ARG A 155 5.78 15.10 -4.71
C ARG A 155 7.14 14.40 -4.90
N ALA A 156 7.84 14.10 -3.81
CA ALA A 156 9.08 13.34 -3.87
C ALA A 156 8.86 11.91 -4.39
N LEU A 157 7.82 11.21 -3.92
CA LEU A 157 7.43 9.88 -4.40
C LEU A 157 7.14 9.88 -5.89
N TYR A 158 6.36 10.87 -6.36
CA TYR A 158 6.09 11.04 -7.79
C TYR A 158 7.41 11.18 -8.57
N HIS A 159 8.28 12.12 -8.24
CA HIS A 159 9.53 12.31 -8.98
C HIS A 159 10.45 11.07 -8.91
N ALA A 160 10.60 10.45 -7.74
CA ALA A 160 11.45 9.28 -7.56
C ALA A 160 10.99 8.07 -8.40
N LEU A 161 9.67 7.86 -8.51
CA LEU A 161 9.08 6.69 -9.15
C LEU A 161 8.62 6.93 -10.59
N SER A 162 8.41 8.17 -11.03
CA SER A 162 7.98 8.49 -12.39
C SER A 162 9.11 8.76 -13.38
N ASP A 163 10.30 9.13 -12.89
CA ASP A 163 11.44 9.45 -13.74
C ASP A 163 12.08 8.20 -14.37
N GLY A 164 12.70 8.35 -15.54
CA GLY A 164 13.45 7.29 -16.24
C GLY A 164 12.59 6.18 -16.87
N GLU A 165 13.25 5.08 -17.23
CA GLU A 165 12.62 3.96 -17.94
C GLU A 165 12.06 2.89 -17.00
N LYS A 166 11.09 2.12 -17.52
CA LYS A 166 10.53 0.97 -16.81
C LYS A 166 11.65 -0.03 -16.46
N PRO A 167 11.77 -0.48 -15.19
CA PRO A 167 12.79 -1.44 -14.80
C PRO A 167 12.68 -2.72 -15.62
N ASN A 168 13.79 -3.14 -16.25
CA ASN A 168 13.85 -4.42 -16.96
C ASN A 168 13.81 -5.57 -15.92
N PRO A 169 12.78 -6.43 -15.92
CA PRO A 169 12.66 -7.51 -14.95
C PRO A 169 13.83 -8.50 -15.01
N ALA A 170 14.48 -8.67 -16.16
CA ALA A 170 15.66 -9.52 -16.34
C ALA A 170 16.92 -8.93 -15.68
N LYS A 171 16.94 -7.61 -15.41
CA LYS A 171 18.08 -6.91 -14.78
C LYS A 171 17.83 -6.58 -13.30
N LYS A 172 16.87 -7.24 -12.63
CA LYS A 172 16.68 -7.06 -11.18
C LYS A 172 17.93 -7.53 -10.43
N ARG A 173 18.76 -6.58 -9.98
CA ARG A 173 19.88 -6.86 -9.07
C ARG A 173 19.30 -7.43 -7.78
N ARG A 174 19.54 -8.72 -7.53
CA ARG A 174 19.14 -9.37 -6.28
C ARG A 174 19.93 -8.71 -5.16
N ARG A 175 19.24 -8.00 -4.28
CA ARG A 175 19.86 -7.47 -3.06
C ARG A 175 19.87 -8.58 -1.99
N PRO A 176 20.90 -8.69 -1.15
CA PRO A 176 20.93 -9.66 -0.06
C PRO A 176 19.70 -9.53 0.85
N VAL A 177 19.23 -10.63 1.44
CA VAL A 177 18.20 -10.56 2.48
C VAL A 177 18.80 -9.83 3.67
N GLU A 178 18.16 -8.75 4.10
CA GLU A 178 18.60 -8.01 5.27
C GLU A 178 18.27 -8.84 6.51
N ARG A 179 19.31 -9.34 7.19
CA ARG A 179 19.12 -10.03 8.47
C ARG A 179 18.92 -8.95 9.52
N THR A 180 17.72 -8.90 10.11
CA THR A 180 17.28 -7.90 11.10
C THR A 180 18.11 -7.88 12.39
N LEU A 181 19.04 -8.82 12.58
CA LEU A 181 19.89 -8.91 13.75
C LEU A 181 21.32 -8.47 13.40
N MET A 182 21.64 -7.21 13.69
CA MET A 182 23.01 -6.82 13.97
C MET A 182 23.45 -7.55 15.24
N PRO A 183 24.51 -8.39 15.22
CA PRO A 183 25.02 -9.06 16.42
C PRO A 183 25.42 -8.08 17.55
N LEU A 184 25.64 -6.80 17.19
CA LEU A 184 26.06 -5.73 18.09
C LEU A 184 24.96 -5.28 19.06
N PHE A 185 23.68 -5.46 18.71
CA PHE A 185 22.52 -5.07 19.53
C PHE A 185 21.75 -6.29 20.04
N LYS A 186 22.45 -7.38 20.39
CA LYS A 186 21.87 -8.33 21.33
C LYS A 186 21.77 -7.59 22.66
N GLU A 187 20.56 -7.17 23.03
CA GLU A 187 20.29 -6.58 24.33
C GLU A 187 20.87 -7.50 25.42
N ALA A 188 21.66 -6.91 26.32
CA ALA A 188 21.98 -7.53 27.58
C ALA A 188 20.65 -7.70 28.32
N GLU A 189 20.28 -8.96 28.58
CA GLU A 189 19.17 -9.34 29.46
C GLU A 189 19.33 -8.73 30.86
#